data_AF-A0A954B393-F1
#
_entry.id   AF-A0A954B393-F1
#
_cell.length_a   1.000
_cell.length_b   1.000
_cell.length_c   1.000
_cell.angle_alpha   90.00
_cell.angle_beta   90.00
_cell.angle_gamma   90.00
#
_symmetry.space_group_name_H-M   'P 1'
#
loop_
_entity.id
_entity.type
_entity.pdbx_description
1 polymer ?
#
loop_
_entity_poly.entity_id
_entity_poly.type
_entity_poly.pdbx_seq_one_letter_code
_entity_poly.pdbx_strand_id
1 'polypeptide(L)'
;MNRRDVLLGAAALAGCASMDEAENARRPIVIAHRGASAYRPEHTLAGYLLAIEQGADYIEPDLVITKDHVLVCRHENEISGTTNVADHPEFTDRRKSKTVDGAEAVGWWVEDFTLAELKTLRARERIPQLRPDNAHYDDTYEIPTFAEALALA
;
A
#
# COMPACT_ATOMS: atom_id res chain seq x y z
N MET A 1 -35.05 -31.00 57.28
CA MET A 1 -35.17 -32.34 56.65
C MET A 1 -34.97 -32.14 55.15
N ASN A 2 -34.09 -32.77 54.38
CA ASN A 2 -32.99 -33.74 54.48
C ASN A 2 -32.13 -33.48 53.19
N ARG A 3 -30.81 -33.31 53.27
CA ARG A 3 -29.74 -34.28 52.93
C ARG A 3 -29.83 -34.96 51.54
N ARG A 4 -28.77 -34.68 50.74
CA ARG A 4 -28.10 -35.52 49.70
C ARG A 4 -28.84 -35.53 48.35
N ASP A 5 -28.23 -35.24 47.19
CA ASP A 5 -27.04 -35.87 46.62
C ASP A 5 -26.20 -34.95 45.70
N VAL A 6 -24.95 -35.38 45.54
CA VAL A 6 -23.85 -34.90 44.71
C VAL A 6 -24.19 -34.95 43.21
N LEU A 7 -23.68 -34.02 42.40
CA LEU A 7 -22.98 -34.33 41.14
C LEU A 7 -22.29 -33.10 40.56
N LEU A 8 -20.97 -33.26 40.38
CA LEU A 8 -20.09 -32.46 39.54
C LEU A 8 -20.74 -32.18 38.17
N GLY A 9 -20.68 -30.93 37.73
CA GLY A 9 -20.97 -30.52 36.37
C GLY A 9 -20.03 -29.41 35.93
N ALA A 10 -18.77 -29.77 35.67
CA ALA A 10 -17.83 -28.93 34.94
C ALA A 10 -17.75 -29.43 33.50
N ALA A 11 -18.32 -28.66 32.55
CA ALA A 11 -18.10 -28.68 31.09
C ALA A 11 -19.20 -27.80 30.47
N ALA A 12 -18.99 -26.85 29.56
CA ALA A 12 -17.82 -26.42 28.82
C ALA A 12 -18.03 -24.95 28.44
N LEU A 13 -17.12 -24.07 28.86
CA LEU A 13 -16.96 -22.71 28.33
C LEU A 13 -15.64 -22.68 27.57
N ALA A 14 -15.56 -23.44 26.48
CA ALA A 14 -14.41 -23.42 25.58
C ALA A 14 -14.84 -24.00 24.22
N GLY A 15 -15.27 -23.13 23.30
CA GLY A 15 -15.70 -23.61 21.99
C GLY A 15 -16.06 -22.57 20.94
N CYS A 16 -15.80 -21.27 21.16
CA CYS A 16 -16.00 -20.26 20.12
C CYS A 16 -14.71 -19.67 19.54
N ALA A 17 -13.54 -19.92 20.15
CA ALA A 17 -12.28 -19.33 19.69
C ALA A 17 -11.49 -20.20 18.69
N SER A 18 -11.89 -21.47 18.48
CA SER A 18 -11.08 -22.43 17.72
C SER A 18 -11.57 -22.73 16.31
N MET A 19 -12.71 -22.17 15.88
CA MET A 19 -13.20 -22.38 14.51
C MET A 19 -12.55 -21.42 13.51
N ASP A 20 -12.28 -20.16 13.90
CA ASP A 20 -11.65 -19.16 13.04
C ASP A 20 -10.19 -19.50 12.67
N GLU A 21 -9.35 -19.90 13.64
CA GLU A 21 -7.95 -20.21 13.34
C GLU A 21 -7.79 -21.47 12.46
N ALA A 22 -8.63 -22.48 12.67
CA ALA A 22 -8.57 -23.73 11.93
C ALA A 22 -9.12 -23.60 10.49
N GLU A 23 -10.07 -22.70 10.26
CA GLU A 23 -10.58 -22.36 8.92
C GLU A 23 -9.57 -21.49 8.15
N ASN A 24 -8.91 -20.55 8.84
CA ASN A 24 -7.89 -19.68 8.23
C ASN A 24 -6.64 -20.45 7.76
N ALA A 25 -6.30 -21.57 8.42
CA ALA A 25 -5.17 -22.42 8.03
C ALA A 25 -5.37 -23.20 6.70
N ARG A 26 -6.58 -23.19 6.09
CA ARG A 26 -6.91 -23.98 4.90
C ARG A 26 -7.10 -23.18 3.61
N ARG A 27 -7.28 -21.86 3.68
CA ARG A 27 -7.42 -21.01 2.49
C ARG A 27 -6.09 -20.31 2.16
N PRO A 28 -5.79 -20.04 0.88
CA PRO A 28 -4.67 -19.19 0.53
C PRO A 28 -4.80 -17.80 1.18
N ILE A 29 -3.69 -17.25 1.63
CA ILE A 29 -3.63 -15.84 2.04
C ILE A 29 -3.70 -14.94 0.81
N VAL A 30 -4.39 -13.81 0.94
CA VAL A 30 -4.52 -12.80 -0.09
C VAL A 30 -3.68 -11.59 0.31
N ILE A 31 -2.59 -11.38 -0.42
CA ILE A 31 -1.71 -10.22 -0.25
C ILE A 31 -2.04 -9.22 -1.36
N ALA A 32 -2.52 -8.03 -0.98
CA ALA A 32 -2.85 -6.96 -1.90
C ALA A 32 -1.57 -6.28 -2.42
N HIS A 33 -1.07 -6.79 -3.53
CA HIS A 33 0.11 -6.28 -4.24
C HIS A 33 -0.09 -4.82 -4.66
N ARG A 34 0.63 -3.93 -3.97
CA ARG A 34 0.54 -2.47 -4.07
C ARG A 34 -0.84 -1.89 -3.74
N GLY A 35 -1.60 -2.58 -2.90
CA GLY A 35 -3.02 -2.31 -2.62
C GLY A 35 -3.96 -2.89 -3.67
N ALA A 36 -5.15 -2.33 -3.78
CA ALA A 36 -6.14 -2.66 -4.80
C ALA A 36 -5.76 -2.03 -6.16
N SER A 37 -4.53 -2.32 -6.63
CA SER A 37 -3.86 -1.63 -7.75
C SER A 37 -4.55 -1.81 -9.12
N ALA A 38 -5.46 -2.78 -9.24
CA ALA A 38 -6.33 -2.92 -10.40
C ALA A 38 -7.50 -1.91 -10.43
N TYR A 39 -7.80 -1.26 -9.29
CA TYR A 39 -8.96 -0.39 -9.09
C TYR A 39 -8.60 1.05 -8.69
N ARG A 40 -7.38 1.27 -8.19
CA ARG A 40 -6.82 2.60 -7.87
C ARG A 40 -5.35 2.65 -8.29
N PRO A 41 -4.78 3.85 -8.56
CA PRO A 41 -3.34 3.99 -8.75
C PRO A 41 -2.57 3.32 -7.60
N GLU A 42 -1.57 2.53 -7.97
CA GLU A 42 -0.77 1.73 -7.04
C GLU A 42 -0.08 2.58 -5.96
N HIS A 43 0.07 1.99 -4.77
CA HIS A 43 0.65 2.64 -3.59
C HIS A 43 0.03 3.99 -3.25
N THR A 44 -1.30 4.04 -3.20
CA THR A 44 -2.07 5.16 -2.64
C THR A 44 -2.79 4.69 -1.38
N LEU A 45 -3.04 5.60 -0.42
CA LEU A 45 -3.85 5.24 0.75
C LEU A 45 -5.25 4.79 0.33
N ALA A 46 -5.81 5.35 -0.74
CA ALA A 46 -7.09 4.91 -1.31
C ALA A 46 -7.04 3.47 -1.84
N GLY A 47 -5.95 3.08 -2.51
CA GLY A 47 -5.74 1.70 -2.95
C GLY A 47 -5.57 0.73 -1.78
N TYR A 48 -4.89 1.15 -0.71
CA TYR A 48 -4.73 0.35 0.50
C TYR A 48 -6.05 0.19 1.25
N LEU A 49 -6.81 1.27 1.46
CA LEU A 49 -8.13 1.23 2.08
C LEU A 49 -9.09 0.31 1.32
N LEU A 50 -9.14 0.42 -0.02
CA LEU A 50 -9.98 -0.45 -0.83
C LEU A 50 -9.57 -1.93 -0.72
N ALA A 51 -8.27 -2.23 -0.61
CA ALA A 51 -7.80 -3.59 -0.40
C ALA A 51 -8.27 -4.16 0.96
N ILE A 52 -8.23 -3.34 2.01
CA ILE A 52 -8.76 -3.70 3.34
C ILE A 52 -10.27 -3.96 3.24
N GLU A 53 -11.02 -3.06 2.59
CA GLU A 53 -12.46 -3.20 2.40
C GLU A 53 -12.84 -4.46 1.59
N GLN A 54 -11.99 -4.87 0.64
CA GLN A 54 -12.16 -6.09 -0.15
C GLN A 54 -11.74 -7.36 0.59
N GLY A 55 -11.21 -7.26 1.81
CA GLY A 55 -10.87 -8.39 2.67
C GLY A 55 -9.49 -9.01 2.37
N ALA A 56 -8.53 -8.23 1.88
CA ALA A 56 -7.15 -8.69 1.79
C ALA A 56 -6.59 -9.00 3.19
N ASP A 57 -5.83 -10.10 3.31
CA ASP A 57 -5.19 -10.50 4.57
C ASP A 57 -3.98 -9.60 4.88
N TYR A 58 -3.29 -9.11 3.85
CA TYR A 58 -2.14 -8.22 3.96
C TYR A 58 -2.15 -7.18 2.86
N ILE A 59 -1.53 -6.02 3.14
CA ILE A 59 -1.15 -5.02 2.13
C ILE A 59 0.35 -5.13 1.89
N GLU A 60 0.77 -5.09 0.64
CA GLU A 60 2.18 -5.11 0.27
C GLU A 60 2.63 -3.68 -0.12
N PRO A 61 3.59 -3.10 0.63
CA PRO A 61 4.24 -1.86 0.26
C PRO A 61 5.64 -2.09 -0.32
N ASP A 62 5.93 -1.40 -1.42
CA ASP A 62 7.29 -1.17 -1.90
C ASP A 62 7.81 0.14 -1.30
N LEU A 63 9.06 0.15 -0.83
CA LEU A 63 9.62 1.29 -0.10
C LEU A 63 10.84 1.87 -0.81
N VAL A 64 10.82 3.19 -1.00
CA VAL A 64 11.95 4.00 -1.46
C VAL A 64 12.17 5.17 -0.50
N ILE A 65 13.35 5.80 -0.54
CA ILE A 65 13.75 6.80 0.44
C ILE A 65 13.88 8.20 -0.18
N THR A 66 13.35 9.21 0.49
CA THR A 66 13.48 10.62 0.10
C THR A 66 14.87 11.18 0.43
N LYS A 67 15.18 12.36 -0.10
CA LYS A 67 16.41 13.11 0.18
C LYS A 67 16.60 13.41 1.67
N ASP A 68 15.51 13.65 2.39
CA ASP A 68 15.45 13.90 3.83
C ASP A 68 15.15 12.63 4.66
N HIS A 69 15.44 11.45 4.08
CA HIS A 69 15.46 10.15 4.74
C HIS A 69 14.11 9.62 5.26
N VAL A 70 13.02 9.97 4.59
CA VAL A 70 11.69 9.41 4.86
C VAL A 70 11.41 8.26 3.91
N LEU A 71 10.89 7.15 4.44
CA LEU A 71 10.41 6.03 3.62
C LEU A 71 9.02 6.35 3.05
N VAL A 72 8.88 6.25 1.73
CA VAL A 72 7.62 6.44 1.01
C VAL A 72 7.23 5.19 0.24
N CYS A 73 5.94 4.97 0.08
CA CYS A 73 5.40 3.82 -0.65
C CYS A 73 5.40 4.10 -2.16
N ARG A 74 6.32 3.51 -2.90
CA ARG A 74 6.42 3.54 -4.38
C ARG A 74 7.22 2.32 -4.86
N HIS A 75 6.86 1.78 -6.03
CA HIS A 75 7.53 0.60 -6.60
C HIS A 75 8.93 0.91 -7.18
N GLU A 76 9.09 2.01 -7.93
CA GLU A 76 10.40 2.51 -8.33
C GLU A 76 10.66 3.89 -7.73
N ASN A 77 11.95 4.20 -7.64
CA ASN A 77 12.40 5.55 -7.30
C ASN A 77 12.30 6.52 -8.49
N GLU A 78 12.26 6.04 -9.74
CA GLU A 78 11.93 6.84 -10.92
C GLU A 78 10.41 7.07 -10.99
N ILE A 79 9.97 8.34 -10.99
CA ILE A 79 8.56 8.71 -10.81
C ILE A 79 7.92 9.44 -12.01
N SER A 80 8.60 9.54 -13.15
CA SER A 80 8.07 10.22 -14.34
C SER A 80 6.74 9.63 -14.82
N GLY A 81 6.67 8.29 -14.85
CA GLY A 81 5.52 7.57 -15.43
C GLY A 81 4.38 7.30 -14.45
N THR A 82 4.54 7.63 -13.16
CA THR A 82 3.56 7.27 -12.12
C THR A 82 3.20 8.42 -11.20
N THR A 83 3.61 9.63 -11.56
CA THR A 83 3.21 10.86 -10.90
C THR A 83 3.02 11.98 -11.93
N ASN A 84 2.51 13.12 -11.48
CA ASN A 84 2.40 14.34 -12.27
C ASN A 84 3.67 15.22 -12.28
N VAL A 85 4.83 14.71 -11.84
CA VAL A 85 6.06 15.52 -11.68
C VAL A 85 6.48 16.31 -12.92
N ALA A 86 6.19 15.80 -14.11
CA ALA A 86 6.48 16.48 -15.37
C ALA A 86 5.67 17.77 -15.58
N ASP A 87 4.55 17.93 -14.87
CA ASP A 87 3.65 19.09 -14.93
C ASP A 87 4.01 20.17 -13.90
N HIS A 88 5.10 19.98 -13.14
CA HIS A 88 5.61 20.92 -12.13
C HIS A 88 6.88 21.63 -12.63
N PRO A 89 6.78 22.88 -13.13
CA PRO A 89 7.91 23.61 -13.71
C PRO A 89 9.07 23.80 -12.73
N GLU A 90 8.78 23.97 -11.44
CA GLU A 90 9.76 24.09 -10.35
C GLU A 90 10.68 22.86 -10.21
N PHE A 91 10.30 21.72 -10.77
CA PHE A 91 11.07 20.49 -10.74
C PHE A 91 11.75 20.14 -12.06
N THR A 92 11.63 20.98 -13.10
CA THR A 92 12.23 20.72 -14.43
C THR A 92 13.71 20.39 -14.34
N ASP A 93 14.47 21.16 -13.54
CA ASP A 93 15.92 21.01 -13.36
C ASP A 93 16.32 19.75 -12.56
N ARG A 94 15.35 19.02 -12.01
CA ARG A 94 15.58 17.75 -11.28
C ARG A 94 15.61 16.54 -12.20
N ARG A 95 15.18 16.67 -13.46
CA ARG A 95 15.19 15.58 -14.44
C ARG A 95 16.62 15.23 -14.84
N LYS A 96 17.06 13.99 -14.62
CA LYS A 96 18.42 13.54 -14.94
C LYS A 96 18.53 12.07 -15.30
N SER A 97 19.63 11.71 -15.96
CA SER A 97 20.01 10.32 -16.23
C SER A 97 20.57 9.65 -14.97
N LYS A 98 20.19 8.41 -14.72
CA LYS A 98 20.87 7.50 -13.79
C LYS A 98 20.89 6.09 -14.37
N THR A 99 21.88 5.31 -13.97
CA THR A 99 21.91 3.87 -14.20
C THR A 99 21.13 3.15 -13.10
N VAL A 100 20.13 2.35 -13.46
CA VAL A 100 19.38 1.44 -12.58
C VAL A 100 19.52 0.03 -13.15
N ASP A 101 20.01 -0.91 -12.34
CA ASP A 101 20.22 -2.31 -12.75
C ASP A 101 21.02 -2.49 -14.05
N GLY A 102 21.98 -1.59 -14.30
CA GLY A 102 22.81 -1.60 -15.51
C GLY A 102 22.16 -0.99 -16.75
N ALA A 103 20.94 -0.46 -16.64
CA ALA A 103 20.25 0.28 -17.70
C ALA A 103 20.21 1.78 -17.39
N GLU A 104 20.45 2.62 -18.40
CA GLU A 104 20.23 4.07 -18.26
C GLU A 104 18.73 4.39 -18.29
N ALA A 105 18.27 5.20 -17.34
CA ALA A 105 16.95 5.78 -17.32
C ALA A 105 17.05 7.30 -17.10
N VAL A 106 16.17 8.06 -17.73
CA VAL A 106 16.14 9.53 -17.62
C VAL A 106 14.79 9.96 -17.08
N GLY A 107 14.79 10.58 -15.92
CA GLY A 107 13.55 10.91 -15.23
C GLY A 107 13.75 11.71 -13.95
N TRP A 108 12.73 11.69 -13.10
CA TRP A 108 12.73 12.29 -11.78
C TRP A 108 12.80 11.20 -10.73
N TRP A 109 13.58 11.43 -9.68
CA TRP A 109 14.00 10.37 -8.76
C TRP A 109 13.63 10.73 -7.33
N VAL A 110 12.94 9.86 -6.62
CA VAL A 110 12.45 10.10 -5.25
C VAL A 110 13.56 10.58 -4.30
N GLU A 111 14.76 10.01 -4.39
CA GLU A 111 15.90 10.38 -3.55
C GLU A 111 16.45 11.80 -3.81
N ASP A 112 15.97 12.51 -4.82
CA ASP A 112 16.31 13.90 -5.11
C ASP A 112 15.29 14.92 -4.58
N PHE A 113 14.18 14.45 -4.00
CA PHE A 113 13.12 15.27 -3.42
C PHE A 113 13.07 15.09 -1.91
N THR A 114 12.79 16.17 -1.18
CA THR A 114 12.32 16.10 0.21
C THR A 114 10.91 15.53 0.27
N LEU A 115 10.49 15.04 1.44
CA LEU A 115 9.11 14.60 1.64
C LEU A 115 8.12 15.75 1.33
N ALA A 116 8.43 16.96 1.79
CA ALA A 116 7.57 18.12 1.58
C ALA A 116 7.36 18.42 0.09
N GLU A 117 8.41 18.30 -0.73
CA GLU A 117 8.29 18.42 -2.19
C GLU A 117 7.49 17.25 -2.79
N LEU A 118 7.74 16.00 -2.40
CA LEU A 118 6.98 14.85 -2.92
C LEU A 118 5.48 14.92 -2.60
N LYS A 119 5.11 15.50 -1.45
CA LYS A 119 3.72 15.67 -1.05
C LYS A 119 2.96 16.70 -1.90
N THR A 120 3.65 17.51 -2.71
CA THR A 120 2.99 18.37 -3.71
C THR A 120 2.60 17.60 -4.97
N LEU A 121 3.20 16.42 -5.21
CA LEU A 121 2.93 15.58 -6.37
C LEU A 121 1.68 14.72 -6.15
N ARG A 122 1.15 14.19 -7.26
CA ARG A 122 0.00 13.31 -7.28
C ARG A 122 0.29 12.04 -8.08
N ALA A 123 -0.20 10.92 -7.59
CA ALA A 123 -0.01 9.61 -8.21
C ALA A 123 -0.84 9.49 -9.50
N ARG A 124 -0.29 8.74 -10.47
CA ARG A 124 -0.92 8.38 -11.73
C ARG A 124 -0.88 6.87 -11.95
N GLU A 125 -1.85 6.37 -12.73
CA GLU A 125 -1.87 5.00 -13.20
C GLU A 125 -0.65 4.70 -14.08
N ARG A 126 0.04 3.60 -13.77
CA ARG A 126 1.27 3.18 -14.47
C ARG A 126 1.02 2.67 -15.88
N ILE A 127 -0.07 1.93 -16.07
CA ILE A 127 -0.39 1.23 -17.31
C ILE A 127 -1.81 1.58 -17.79
N PRO A 128 -2.10 2.86 -18.10
CA PRO A 128 -3.46 3.32 -18.41
C PRO A 128 -4.05 2.66 -19.66
N GLN A 129 -3.22 2.11 -20.55
CA GLN A 129 -3.67 1.33 -21.71
C GLN A 129 -4.28 -0.03 -21.30
N LEU A 130 -3.87 -0.58 -20.15
CA LEU A 130 -4.37 -1.84 -19.59
C LEU A 130 -5.41 -1.60 -18.48
N ARG A 131 -5.29 -0.50 -17.73
CA ARG A 131 -6.17 -0.12 -16.63
C ARG A 131 -6.78 1.28 -16.87
N PRO A 132 -7.56 1.48 -17.94
CA PRO A 132 -8.07 2.81 -18.29
C PRO A 132 -8.97 3.41 -17.20
N ASP A 133 -9.73 2.57 -16.49
CA ASP A 133 -10.61 3.04 -15.41
C ASP A 133 -9.82 3.60 -14.21
N ASN A 134 -8.57 3.16 -13.99
CA ASN A 134 -7.72 3.71 -12.95
C ASN A 134 -7.25 5.12 -13.27
N ALA A 135 -7.07 5.46 -14.55
CA ALA A 135 -6.62 6.77 -14.97
C ALA A 135 -7.63 7.89 -14.61
N HIS A 136 -8.89 7.54 -14.30
CA HIS A 136 -9.87 8.49 -13.74
C HIS A 136 -9.44 9.08 -12.39
N TYR A 137 -8.52 8.42 -11.68
CA TYR A 137 -7.97 8.88 -10.40
C TYR A 137 -6.60 9.54 -10.53
N ASP A 138 -6.09 9.71 -11.75
CA ASP A 138 -4.86 10.45 -11.98
C ASP A 138 -4.97 11.83 -11.31
N ASP A 139 -3.86 12.25 -10.75
CA ASP A 139 -3.70 13.56 -10.11
C ASP A 139 -4.56 13.78 -8.85
N THR A 140 -5.17 12.73 -8.31
CA THR A 140 -6.05 12.83 -7.14
C THR A 140 -5.33 12.54 -5.83
N TYR A 141 -4.55 11.45 -5.76
CA TYR A 141 -4.00 10.95 -4.51
C TYR A 141 -2.53 11.34 -4.31
N GLU A 142 -2.15 11.59 -3.06
CA GLU A 142 -0.76 11.82 -2.68
C GLU A 142 0.05 10.53 -2.64
N ILE A 143 1.37 10.68 -2.66
CA ILE A 143 2.33 9.61 -2.35
C ILE A 143 2.33 9.37 -0.83
N PRO A 144 2.00 8.17 -0.34
CA PRO A 144 2.02 7.86 1.09
C PRO A 144 3.45 7.69 1.61
N THR A 145 3.68 8.11 2.86
CA THR A 145 4.80 7.62 3.65
C THR A 145 4.52 6.20 4.15
N PHE A 146 5.57 5.46 4.52
CA PHE A 146 5.38 4.17 5.17
C PHE A 146 4.63 4.30 6.50
N ALA A 147 4.89 5.38 7.25
CA ALA A 147 4.20 5.65 8.52
C ALA A 147 2.68 5.87 8.32
N GLU A 148 2.28 6.61 7.28
CA GLU A 148 0.87 6.81 6.93
C GLU A 148 0.22 5.50 6.49
N ALA A 149 0.94 4.63 5.76
CA ALA A 149 0.43 3.32 5.38
C ALA A 149 0.21 2.41 6.59
N LEU A 150 1.15 2.39 7.54
CA LEU A 150 1.03 1.63 8.79
C LEU A 150 -0.14 2.12 9.66
N ALA A 151 -0.46 3.41 9.61
CA ALA A 151 -1.56 3.99 10.39
C ALA A 151 -2.96 3.55 9.91
N LEU A 152 -3.07 2.80 8.79
CA LEU A 152 -4.33 2.22 8.33
C LEU A 152 -4.69 0.90 9.03
N ALA A 153 -3.77 0.30 9.79
CA ALA A 153 -3.90 -1.02 10.42
C ALA A 153 -3.95 -0.96 11.95
#